data_AF-A0A952H4W0-F1
#
_entry.id   AF-A0A952H4W0-F1
#
_cell.length_a   1.000
_cell.length_b   1.000
_cell.length_c   1.000
_cell.angle_alpha   90.00
_cell.angle_beta   90.00
_cell.angle_gamma   90.00
#
_symmetry.space_group_name_H-M   'P 1'
#
loop_
_entity.id
_entity.type
_entity.pdbx_description
1 polymer ?
#
loop_
_entity_poly.entity_id
_entity_poly.type
_entity_poly.pdbx_seq_one_letter_code
_entity_poly.pdbx_strand_id
1 'polypeptide(L)'
;PFGLAVLEAAMSGCALVLSDIPTFRELWDGAALLLPPDDAQGFAEAVQELVCDFGLRQQMGEAARERARRYTAERMAARMAGHYRELLAAHVAAA
;
A
#
# COMPACT_ATOMS: atom_id res chain seq x y z
N PRO A 1 3.66 -6.16 -8.86
CA PRO A 1 4.80 -5.93 -7.94
C PRO A 1 4.27 -5.39 -6.60
N PHE A 2 4.88 -5.73 -5.45
CA PHE A 2 4.37 -5.27 -4.14
C PHE A 2 4.39 -3.74 -3.99
N GLY A 3 5.36 -3.06 -4.60
CA GLY A 3 5.46 -1.60 -4.56
C GLY A 3 6.06 -1.08 -3.26
N LEU A 4 7.29 -1.49 -2.93
CA LEU A 4 8.00 -1.01 -1.72
C LEU A 4 8.11 0.52 -1.68
N ALA A 5 8.46 1.15 -2.81
CA ALA A 5 8.51 2.62 -2.90
C ALA A 5 7.13 3.27 -2.64
N VAL A 6 6.04 2.62 -3.06
CA VAL A 6 4.67 3.09 -2.79
C VAL A 6 4.37 2.97 -1.30
N LEU A 7 4.77 1.86 -0.68
CA LEU A 7 4.62 1.65 0.76
C LEU A 7 5.41 2.70 1.57
N GLU A 8 6.65 3.00 1.19
CA GLU A 8 7.49 4.02 1.84
C GLU A 8 6.88 5.42 1.73
N ALA A 9 6.38 5.79 0.55
CA ALA A 9 5.66 7.04 0.34
C ALA A 9 4.40 7.11 1.21
N ALA A 10 3.62 6.03 1.26
CA ALA A 10 2.42 5.93 2.09
C ALA A 10 2.74 6.06 3.60
N MET A 11 3.77 5.37 4.08
CA MET A 11 4.23 5.46 5.47
C MET A 11 4.68 6.88 5.85
N SER A 12 5.22 7.61 4.87
CA SER A 12 5.62 9.02 5.00
C SER A 12 4.44 10.00 4.94
N GLY A 13 3.21 9.51 4.74
CA GLY A 13 2.00 10.33 4.63
C GLY A 13 1.87 11.05 3.29
N CYS A 14 2.54 10.57 2.23
CA CYS A 14 2.37 11.13 0.89
C CYS A 14 1.05 10.67 0.28
N ALA A 15 0.33 11.59 -0.37
CA ALA A 15 -0.73 11.22 -1.30
C ALA A 15 -0.13 10.45 -2.48
N LEU A 16 -0.87 9.44 -2.98
CA LEU A 16 -0.40 8.51 -4.00
C LEU A 16 -1.19 8.69 -5.29
N VAL A 17 -0.48 8.81 -6.41
CA VAL A 17 -1.04 8.74 -7.77
C VAL A 17 -0.35 7.57 -8.46
N LEU A 18 -1.11 6.52 -8.77
CA LEU A 18 -0.56 5.24 -9.21
C LEU A 18 -1.28 4.74 -10.48
N SER A 19 -0.60 3.87 -11.23
CA SER A 19 -1.22 3.18 -12.34
C SER A 19 -2.31 2.22 -11.87
N ASP A 20 -3.39 2.17 -12.63
CA ASP A 20 -4.56 1.36 -12.33
C ASP A 20 -4.35 -0.09 -12.79
N ILE A 21 -3.55 -0.82 -12.01
CA ILE A 21 -3.20 -2.22 -12.23
C ILE A 21 -3.73 -3.11 -11.10
N PRO A 22 -3.95 -4.42 -11.34
CA PRO A 22 -4.56 -5.30 -10.33
C PRO A 22 -3.88 -5.26 -8.95
N THR A 23 -2.55 -5.28 -8.91
CA THR A 23 -1.83 -5.24 -7.63
C THR A 23 -2.02 -3.93 -6.87
N PHE A 24 -2.13 -2.78 -7.55
CA PHE A 24 -2.35 -1.50 -6.88
C PHE A 24 -3.81 -1.31 -6.47
N ARG A 25 -4.77 -1.84 -7.23
CA ARG A 25 -6.17 -1.93 -6.76
C ARG A 25 -6.27 -2.73 -5.46
N GLU A 26 -5.68 -3.92 -5.42
CA GLU A 26 -5.71 -4.78 -4.22
C GLU A 26 -5.12 -4.08 -2.99
N LEU A 27 -3.97 -3.41 -3.16
CA LEU A 27 -3.24 -2.82 -2.04
C LEU A 27 -3.76 -1.44 -1.62
N TRP A 28 -4.16 -0.60 -2.59
CA TRP A 28 -4.30 0.85 -2.43
C TRP A 28 -5.67 1.41 -2.83
N ASP A 29 -6.65 0.57 -3.19
CA ASP A 29 -8.01 1.05 -3.47
C ASP A 29 -8.58 1.85 -2.27
N GLY A 30 -9.15 3.02 -2.56
CA GLY A 30 -9.59 4.01 -1.58
C GLY A 30 -8.49 4.72 -0.78
N ALA A 31 -7.21 4.51 -1.11
CA ALA A 31 -6.05 5.11 -0.44
C ALA A 31 -5.02 5.69 -1.43
N ALA A 32 -5.36 5.72 -2.72
CA ALA A 32 -4.57 6.30 -3.80
C ALA A 32 -5.52 6.72 -4.94
N LEU A 33 -5.08 7.68 -5.76
CA LEU A 33 -5.70 7.95 -7.06
C LEU A 33 -5.13 6.95 -8.07
N LEU A 34 -6.00 6.16 -8.71
CA LEU A 34 -5.64 5.13 -9.68
C LEU A 34 -6.03 5.58 -11.09
N LEU A 35 -5.08 5.63 -12.01
CA LEU A 35 -5.29 6.09 -13.39
C LEU A 35 -4.76 5.09 -14.42
N PRO A 36 -5.32 5.01 -15.64
CA PRO A 36 -4.81 4.14 -16.68
C PRO A 36 -3.30 4.36 -16.92
N PRO A 37 -2.48 3.30 -17.07
CA PRO A 37 -1.03 3.44 -17.18
C PRO A 37 -0.57 4.36 -18.33
N ASP A 38 -1.33 4.39 -19.43
CA ASP A 38 -1.01 5.15 -20.64
C ASP A 38 -1.64 6.56 -20.68
N ASP A 39 -2.25 7.00 -19.58
CA ASP A 39 -2.93 8.29 -19.47
C ASP A 39 -2.02 9.37 -18.87
N ALA A 40 -1.00 9.78 -19.63
CA ALA A 40 -0.05 10.80 -19.20
C ALA A 40 -0.72 12.13 -18.79
N GLN A 41 -1.83 12.49 -19.46
CA GLN A 41 -2.58 13.71 -19.16
C GLN A 41 -3.30 13.58 -17.80
N GLY A 42 -3.98 12.46 -17.55
CA GLY A 42 -4.61 12.20 -16.28
C GLY A 42 -3.62 12.22 -15.11
N PHE A 43 -2.42 11.68 -15.28
CA PHE A 43 -1.37 11.76 -14.24
C PHE A 43 -0.96 13.21 -13.94
N ALA A 44 -0.78 14.04 -14.97
CA ALA A 44 -0.43 15.44 -14.80
C ALA A 44 -1.55 16.21 -14.07
N GLU A 45 -2.80 15.98 -14.44
CA GLU A 45 -3.98 16.59 -13.83
C GLU A 45 -4.15 16.18 -12.37
N ALA A 46 -4.01 14.89 -12.05
CA ALA A 46 -4.11 14.38 -10.68
C ALA A 46 -3.02 14.95 -9.76
N VAL A 47 -1.78 15.07 -10.27
CA VAL A 47 -0.69 15.71 -9.51
C VAL A 47 -0.99 17.20 -9.32
N GLN A 48 -1.46 17.90 -10.37
CA GLN A 48 -1.80 19.32 -10.28
C GLN A 48 -2.94 19.57 -9.28
N GLU A 49 -3.98 18.74 -9.29
CA GLU A 49 -5.09 18.80 -8.34
C GLU A 49 -4.58 18.67 -6.89
N LEU A 50 -3.74 17.65 -6.62
CA LEU A 50 -3.16 17.47 -5.29
C LEU A 50 -2.21 18.61 -4.89
N VAL A 51 -1.53 19.27 -5.82
CA VAL A 51 -0.71 20.44 -5.52
C VAL A 51 -1.59 21.64 -5.12
N CYS A 52 -2.67 21.87 -5.87
CA CYS A 52 -3.57 23.00 -5.70
C CYS A 52 -4.52 22.84 -4.50
N ASP A 53 -4.95 21.62 -4.18
CA ASP A 53 -5.83 21.32 -3.05
C ASP A 53 -5.05 20.70 -1.88
N PHE A 54 -4.67 21.54 -0.91
CA PHE A 54 -3.99 21.12 0.30
C PHE A 54 -4.84 20.14 1.14
N GLY A 55 -6.16 20.34 1.19
CA GLY A 55 -7.06 19.54 2.01
C GLY A 55 -7.17 18.11 1.48
N LEU A 56 -7.42 17.98 0.18
CA LEU A 56 -7.45 16.70 -0.51
C LEU A 56 -6.11 15.97 -0.38
N ARG A 57 -4.98 16.68 -0.56
CA ARG A 57 -3.65 16.09 -0.43
C ARG A 57 -3.40 15.51 0.95
N GLN A 58 -3.78 16.22 2.01
CA GLN A 58 -3.63 15.72 3.38
C GLN A 58 -4.54 14.52 3.63
N GLN A 59 -5.81 14.61 3.22
CA GLN A 59 -6.77 13.51 3.37
C GLN A 59 -6.27 12.23 2.69
N MET A 60 -5.77 12.33 1.46
CA MET A 60 -5.23 11.19 0.70
C MET A 60 -3.93 10.65 1.33
N GLY A 61 -3.05 11.53 1.81
CA GLY A 61 -1.83 11.12 2.52
C GLY A 61 -2.10 10.39 3.83
N GLU A 62 -3.09 10.84 4.60
CA GLU A 62 -3.55 10.17 5.82
C GLU A 62 -4.17 8.80 5.52
N ALA A 63 -5.02 8.70 4.48
CA ALA A 63 -5.61 7.44 4.05
C ALA A 63 -4.52 6.44 3.61
N ALA A 64 -3.53 6.89 2.83
CA ALA A 64 -2.38 6.09 2.43
C ALA A 64 -1.58 5.60 3.65
N ARG A 65 -1.31 6.49 4.61
CA ARG A 65 -0.57 6.15 5.84
C ARG A 65 -1.31 5.13 6.70
N GLU A 66 -2.62 5.28 6.85
CA GLU A 66 -3.44 4.33 7.60
C GLU A 66 -3.46 2.96 6.92
N ARG A 67 -3.56 2.91 5.58
CA ARG A 67 -3.44 1.67 4.81
C ARG A 67 -2.07 1.01 5.02
N ALA A 68 -1.00 1.80 4.97
CA ALA A 68 0.38 1.32 5.08
C ALA A 68 0.69 0.65 6.42
N ARG A 69 0.04 1.07 7.52
CA ARG A 69 0.18 0.46 8.86
C ARG A 69 -0.16 -1.04 8.90
N ARG A 70 -0.85 -1.56 7.88
CA ARG A 70 -1.14 -2.99 7.75
C ARG A 70 0.07 -3.81 7.33
N TYR A 71 1.04 -3.18 6.66
CA TYR A 71 2.18 -3.83 6.01
C TYR A 71 3.50 -3.46 6.71
N THR A 72 3.72 -3.97 7.92
CA THR A 72 4.98 -3.76 8.65
C THR A 72 5.82 -5.04 8.68
N ALA A 73 7.14 -4.88 8.73
CA ALA A 73 8.08 -5.99 8.80
C ALA A 73 7.83 -6.84 10.07
N GLU A 74 7.50 -6.20 11.19
CA GLU A 74 7.21 -6.87 12.46
C GLU A 74 5.97 -7.75 12.35
N ARG A 75 4.89 -7.24 11.74
CA ARG A 75 3.67 -8.02 11.51
C ARG A 75 3.92 -9.21 10.58
N MET A 76 4.69 -9.00 9.51
CA MET A 76 5.06 -10.06 8.57
C MET A 76 5.89 -11.14 9.27
N ALA A 77 6.92 -10.75 10.02
CA ALA A 77 7.78 -11.67 10.76
C ALA A 77 6.99 -12.47 11.82
N ALA A 78 6.12 -11.79 12.56
CA ALA A 78 5.29 -12.44 13.59
C ALA A 78 4.34 -13.49 12.99
N ARG A 79 3.69 -13.18 11.86
CA ARG A 79 2.82 -14.14 11.14
C ARG A 79 3.61 -15.33 10.61
N MET A 80 4.75 -15.07 9.97
CA MET A 80 5.60 -16.14 9.43
C MET A 80 6.11 -17.08 10.53
N ALA A 81 6.57 -16.51 11.66
CA ALA A 81 6.98 -17.30 12.81
C ALA A 81 5.83 -18.12 13.42
N GLY A 82 4.60 -17.60 13.37
CA GLY A 82 3.38 -18.35 13.74
C GLY A 82 3.23 -19.62 12.92
N HIS A 83 3.26 -19.50 11.59
CA HIS A 83 3.16 -20.65 10.68
C HIS A 83 4.28 -21.67 10.90
N TYR A 84 5.52 -21.22 11.13
CA TYR A 84 6.61 -22.15 11.45
C TYR A 84 6.37 -22.91 12.76
N ARG A 85 5.84 -22.26 13.80
CA ARG A 85 5.48 -22.95 15.05
C ARG A 85 4.35 -23.97 14.84
N GLU A 86 3.33 -23.63 14.06
CA GLU A 86 2.22 -24.54 13.72
C GLU A 86 2.72 -25.80 13.01
N LEU A 87 3.58 -25.63 11.99
CA LEU A 87 4.14 -26.74 11.23
C LEU A 87 5.07 -27.62 12.08
N LEU A 88 5.91 -27.03 12.93
CA LEU A 88 6.76 -27.78 13.84
C LEU A 88 5.95 -28.58 14.86
N ALA A 89 4.89 -27.99 15.42
CA ALA A 89 4.00 -28.69 16.35
C ALA A 89 3.28 -29.88 15.67
N ALA A 90 2.79 -29.69 14.45
CA ALA A 90 2.16 -30.76 13.68
C ALA A 90 3.13 -31.89 13.33
N HIS A 91 4.39 -31.56 13.00
CA HIS A 91 5.44 -32.55 12.73
C HIS A 91 5.79 -33.38 13.96
N VAL A 92 5.96 -32.73 15.12
CA VAL A 92 6.24 -33.43 16.40
C VAL A 92 5.09 -34.32 16.82
N ALA A 93 3.83 -33.92 16.58
CA ALA A 93 2.67 -34.75 16.90
C ALA A 93 2.48 -35.96 15.97
N ALA A 94 3.08 -35.93 14.78
CA ALA A 94 3.03 -37.02 13.79
C ALA A 94 4.23 -37.98 13.88
N ALA A 95 5.25 -37.65 14.67
CA ALA A 95 6.46 -38.45 14.91
C ALA A 95 6.33 -39.26 16.20
#